data_AF-W7RN87-F1
#
_entry.id   AF-W7RN87-F1
#
_cell.length_a   1.000
_cell.length_b   1.000
_cell.length_c   1.000
_cell.angle_alpha   90.00
_cell.angle_beta   90.00
_cell.angle_gamma   90.00
#
_symmetry.space_group_name_H-M   'P 1'
#
loop_
_entity.id
_entity.type
_entity.pdbx_description
1 polymer ?
#
loop_
_entity_poly.entity_id
_entity_poly.type
_entity_poly.pdbx_seq_one_letter_code
_entity_poly.pdbx_strand_id
1 'polypeptide(L)' 'MSKGVSILMNLLMVIFGLVAILAVVGTFQAIKEKNLLSVVFNLLSAVVFGWFVIMTIVHSGYPPKLH' A
#
# COMPACT_ATOMS: atom_id res chain seq x y z
N MET A 1 -25.13 -0.74 -4.00
CA MET A 1 -23.89 -0.14 -4.53
C MET A 1 -23.85 -0.35 -6.05
N SER A 2 -23.76 0.72 -6.86
CA SER A 2 -23.68 0.59 -8.33
C SER A 2 -22.38 -0.14 -8.69
N LYS A 3 -22.44 -1.16 -9.57
CA LYS A 3 -21.30 -2.05 -9.92
C LYS A 3 -20.03 -1.28 -10.31
N GLY A 4 -20.15 -0.09 -10.88
CA GLY A 4 -19.01 0.77 -11.24
C GLY A 4 -18.20 1.26 -10.03
N VAL A 5 -18.85 1.58 -8.91
CA VAL A 5 -18.17 2.09 -7.69
C VAL A 5 -17.39 0.98 -6.97
N SER A 6 -17.91 -0.25 -7.00
CA SER A 6 -17.24 -1.40 -6.38
C SER A 6 -15.92 -1.76 -7.07
N ILE A 7 -15.82 -1.55 -8.39
CA ILE A 7 -14.61 -1.84 -9.17
C ILE A 7 -13.51 -0.80 -8.88
N LEU A 8 -13.89 0.47 -8.79
CA LEU A 8 -12.98 1.56 -8.41
C LEU A 8 -12.41 1.34 -7.00
N MET A 9 -13.25 0.89 -6.06
CA MET A 9 -12.83 0.62 -4.68
C MET A 9 -11.81 -0.54 -4.60
N ASN A 10 -12.01 -1.60 -5.40
CA ASN A 10 -11.09 -2.74 -5.43
C ASN A 10 -9.74 -2.39 -6.09
N LEU A 11 -9.76 -1.63 -7.19
CA LEU A 11 -8.54 -1.19 -7.87
C LEU A 11 -7.66 -0.32 -6.97
N LEU A 12 -8.25 0.60 -6.21
CA LEU A 12 -7.51 1.44 -5.26
C LEU A 12 -6.70 0.57 -4.28
N MET A 13 -7.29 -0.50 -3.77
CA MET A 13 -6.62 -1.42 -2.85
C MET A 13 -5.45 -2.19 -3.46
N VAL A 14 -5.60 -2.64 -4.71
CA VAL A 14 -4.50 -3.29 -5.44
C VAL A 14 -3.34 -2.32 -5.66
N ILE A 15 -3.65 -1.06 -6.05
CA ILE A 15 -2.64 -0.04 -6.27
C ILE A 15 -1.88 0.27 -4.97
N PHE A 16 -2.58 0.43 -3.85
CA PHE A 16 -1.95 0.62 -2.54
C PHE A 16 -1.04 -0.56 -2.16
N GLY A 17 -1.46 -1.80 -2.45
CA GLY A 17 -0.65 -3.01 -2.24
C GLY A 17 0.64 -3.01 -3.07
N LEU A 18 0.55 -2.66 -4.34
CA LEU A 18 1.71 -2.54 -5.22
C LEU A 18 2.66 -1.42 -4.76
N VAL A 19 2.12 -0.25 -4.40
CA VAL A 19 2.91 0.87 -3.87
C VAL A 19 3.65 0.47 -2.59
N ALA A 20 3.02 -0.28 -1.69
CA ALA A 20 3.68 -0.77 -0.48
C ALA A 20 4.89 -1.66 -0.78
N ILE A 21 4.77 -2.58 -1.76
CA ILE A 21 5.88 -3.43 -2.21
C ILE A 21 7.00 -2.59 -2.83
N LEU A 22 6.65 -1.62 -3.70
CA LEU A 22 7.64 -0.72 -4.30
C LEU A 22 8.33 0.15 -3.25
N ALA A 23 7.63 0.62 -2.22
CA ALA A 23 8.21 1.43 -1.15
C ALA A 23 9.24 0.64 -0.33
N VAL A 24 9.00 -0.65 -0.09
CA VAL A 24 9.98 -1.55 0.54
C VAL A 24 11.23 -1.68 -0.35
N VAL A 25 11.06 -1.91 -1.65
CA VAL A 25 12.18 -1.98 -2.61
C VAL A 25 12.94 -0.65 -2.69
N GLY A 26 12.24 0.48 -2.68
CA GLY A 26 12.84 1.82 -2.64
C GLY A 26 13.63 2.09 -1.37
N THR A 27 13.19 1.56 -0.23
CA THR A 27 13.92 1.63 1.04
C THR A 27 15.27 0.90 0.94
N PHE A 28 15.31 -0.28 0.32
CA PHE A 28 16.58 -1.01 0.10
C PHE A 28 17.56 -0.27 -0.81
N GLN A 29 17.06 0.42 -1.85
CA GLN A 29 17.89 1.27 -2.71
C GLN A 29 18.40 2.51 -1.99
N ALA A 30 17.56 3.18 -1.21
CA ALA A 30 17.94 4.39 -0.47
C ALA A 30 19.05 4.12 0.57
N ILE A 31 19.06 2.92 1.17
CA ILE A 31 20.14 2.50 2.08
C ILE A 31 21.48 2.40 1.33
N LYS A 32 21.49 1.92 0.08
CA LYS A 32 22.70 1.84 -0.75
C LYS A 32 23.24 3.22 -1.15
N GLU A 33 22.37 4.19 -1.39
CA GLU A 33 22.75 5.57 -1.71
C GLU A 33 23.23 6.39 -0.50
N LYS A 34 23.14 5.84 0.74
CA LYS A 34 23.41 6.56 2.00
C LYS A 34 22.59 7.85 2.15
N ASN A 35 21.46 7.96 1.45
CA ASN A 35 20.58 9.10 1.54
C ASN A 35 19.60 8.92 2.69
N LEU A 36 19.99 9.41 3.88
CA LEU A 36 19.23 9.25 5.11
C LEU A 36 17.79 9.79 5.00
N LEU A 37 17.60 10.90 4.26
CA LEU A 37 16.29 11.50 4.07
C LEU A 37 15.39 10.58 3.21
N SER A 38 15.93 10.04 2.12
CA SER A 38 15.22 9.06 1.28
C SER A 38 14.93 7.76 2.01
N VAL A 39 15.82 7.30 2.90
CA VAL A 39 15.57 6.10 3.72
C VAL A 39 14.38 6.33 4.64
N VAL A 40 14.39 7.41 5.42
CA VAL A 40 13.30 7.71 6.36
C VAL A 40 11.98 7.92 5.61
N PHE A 41 11.99 8.66 4.50
CA PHE A 41 10.78 8.93 3.71
C PHE A 41 10.19 7.67 3.08
N ASN A 42 11.02 6.81 2.48
CA ASN A 42 10.56 5.54 1.89
C ASN A 42 10.08 4.56 2.96
N LEU A 43 10.75 4.49 4.10
CA LEU A 43 10.38 3.59 5.19
C LEU A 43 9.06 4.02 5.83
N LEU A 44 8.86 5.32 6.07
CA LEU A 44 7.57 5.87 6.51
C LEU A 44 6.46 5.61 5.48
N SER A 45 6.75 5.81 4.19
CA SER A 45 5.79 5.52 3.12
C SER A 45 5.41 4.04 3.10
N ALA A 46 6.39 3.13 3.19
CA ALA A 46 6.16 1.69 3.24
C ALA A 46 5.32 1.28 4.46
N VAL A 47 5.57 1.90 5.62
CA VAL A 47 4.80 1.64 6.84
C VAL A 47 3.36 2.12 6.70
N VAL A 48 3.13 3.36 6.24
CA VAL A 48 1.78 3.93 6.11
C VAL A 48 0.98 3.19 5.04
N PHE A 49 1.53 3.03 3.84
CA PHE A 49 0.86 2.34 2.73
C PHE A 49 0.70 0.84 3.02
N GLY A 50 1.74 0.18 3.54
CA GLY A 50 1.68 -1.23 3.92
C GLY A 50 0.68 -1.50 5.05
N TRP A 51 0.67 -0.67 6.08
CA TRP A 51 -0.31 -0.79 7.17
C TRP A 51 -1.75 -0.61 6.67
N PHE A 52 -1.98 0.36 5.78
CA PHE A 52 -3.29 0.57 5.17
C PHE A 52 -3.76 -0.66 4.38
N VAL A 53 -2.84 -1.29 3.63
CA VAL A 53 -3.10 -2.53 2.89
C VAL A 53 -3.42 -3.69 3.81
N ILE A 54 -2.60 -3.90 4.85
CA ILE A 54 -2.81 -4.96 5.84
C ILE A 54 -4.15 -4.79 6.54
N MET A 55 -4.44 -3.59 7.04
CA MET A 55 -5.71 -3.30 7.72
C MET A 55 -6.90 -3.59 6.82
N THR A 56 -6.81 -3.26 5.53
CA THR A 56 -7.92 -3.54 4.62
C THR A 56 -8.06 -5.02 4.28
N ILE A 57 -6.95 -5.74 4.10
CA ILE A 57 -6.99 -7.20 3.89
C ILE A 57 -7.62 -7.89 5.11
N VAL A 58 -7.23 -7.47 6.31
CA VAL A 58 -7.68 -8.09 7.58
C VAL A 58 -9.12 -7.71 7.93
N HIS A 59 -9.52 -6.44 7.81
CA HIS A 59 -10.85 -5.99 8.25
C HIS A 59 -11.92 -6.06 7.15
N SER A 60 -11.57 -5.80 5.89
CA SER A 60 -12.56 -5.73 4.82
C SER A 60 -12.61 -7.01 3.97
N GLY A 61 -11.56 -7.82 3.98
CA GLY A 61 -11.43 -8.98 3.09
C GLY A 61 -11.32 -8.57 1.62
N TYR A 62 -10.66 -9.40 0.81
CA TYR A 62 -10.63 -9.23 -0.65
C TYR A 62 -11.27 -10.46 -1.30
N PRO A 63 -12.45 -10.34 -1.94
CA PRO A 63 -13.23 -9.12 -2.20
C PRO A 63 -14.02 -8.64 -0.96
N PRO A 64 -14.23 -7.32 -0.79
CA PRO A 64 -15.05 -6.78 0.29
C PRO A 64 -16.50 -7.25 0.09
N LYS A 65 -16.89 -8.26 0.86
CA LYS A 65 -18.28 -8.69 0.94
C LYS A 65 -19.01 -7.64 1.77
N LEU A 66 -19.66 -6.74 1.05
CA LEU A 66 -20.70 -5.86 1.59
C LEU A 66 -21.70 -6.74 2.33
N HIS A 67 -21.84 -6.56 3.65
CA HIS A 67 -23.15 -6.77 4.26
C HIS A 67 -24.11 -5.71 3.71
#